data_AF-A0A1E8FBS8-F1
#
_entry.id   AF-A0A1E8FBS8-F1
#
_cell.length_a   1.000
_cell.length_b   1.000
_cell.length_c   1.000
_cell.angle_alpha   90.00
_cell.angle_beta   90.00
_cell.angle_gamma   90.00
#
_symmetry.space_group_name_H-M   'P 1'
#
loop_
_entity.id
_entity.type
_entity.pdbx_description
1 polymer ?
#
loop_
_entity_poly.entity_id
_entity_poly.type
_entity_poly.pdbx_seq_one_letter_code
_entity_poly.pdbx_strand_id
1 'polypeptide(L)'
;MKPVVARLLWLCGYVLLIGPPRLYELKHKARQTGNELSNLPFTVLIGVEVLVRLGLFLMIVTATEALTGKARYDYFLLDFFFAALALAGAGHLAVFLLCFSVCQGNPSSMRWYRLGRNTIYAVPPALVAGLLALLWQHQNHQALVSGNLVQQAFGLCWAGFFMLGLAEAWLMRRKPTGLDTVLSASIRNR
;
A
#
# COMPACT_ATOMS: atom_id res chain seq x y z
N MET A 1 -17.59 -6.46 -10.91
CA MET A 1 -16.29 -6.85 -11.50
C MET A 1 -16.14 -8.36 -11.38
N LYS A 2 -15.65 -9.06 -12.42
CA LYS A 2 -15.45 -10.53 -12.35
C LYS A 2 -14.58 -10.86 -11.12
N PRO A 3 -14.92 -11.91 -10.34
CA PRO A 3 -14.26 -12.21 -9.07
C PRO A 3 -12.74 -12.40 -9.21
N VAL A 4 -12.27 -12.81 -10.38
CA VAL A 4 -10.84 -12.99 -10.70
C VAL A 4 -10.06 -11.67 -10.71
N VAL A 5 -10.59 -10.64 -11.39
CA VAL A 5 -9.90 -9.34 -11.53
C VAL A 5 -9.74 -8.65 -10.18
N ALA A 6 -10.78 -8.69 -9.35
CA ALA A 6 -10.73 -8.12 -8.01
C ALA A 6 -9.70 -8.84 -7.12
N ARG A 7 -9.58 -10.17 -7.23
CA ARG A 7 -8.57 -10.95 -6.50
C ARG A 7 -7.15 -10.63 -6.95
N LEU A 8 -6.92 -10.47 -8.25
CA LEU A 8 -5.62 -10.08 -8.78
C LEU A 8 -5.21 -8.69 -8.29
N LEU A 9 -6.10 -7.70 -8.40
CA LEU A 9 -5.83 -6.35 -7.89
C LEU A 9 -5.54 -6.34 -6.38
N TRP A 10 -6.28 -7.14 -5.62
CA TRP A 10 -6.05 -7.29 -4.19
C TRP A 10 -4.68 -7.93 -3.91
N LEU A 11 -4.30 -8.98 -4.65
CA LEU A 11 -3.00 -9.64 -4.51
C LEU A 11 -1.85 -8.69 -4.86
N CYS A 12 -1.95 -7.98 -5.99
CA CYS A 12 -0.97 -6.98 -6.38
C CYS A 12 -0.83 -5.90 -5.31
N GLY A 13 -1.94 -5.37 -4.79
CA GLY A 13 -1.90 -4.41 -3.69
C GLY A 13 -1.25 -4.99 -2.44
N TYR A 14 -1.57 -6.23 -2.08
CA TYR A 14 -1.02 -6.89 -0.90
C TYR A 14 0.51 -7.02 -0.98
N VAL A 15 1.02 -7.53 -2.10
CA VAL A 15 2.45 -7.76 -2.33
C VAL A 15 3.21 -6.44 -2.49
N LEU A 16 2.62 -5.44 -3.16
CA LEU A 16 3.20 -4.11 -3.32
C LEU A 16 3.07 -3.22 -2.08
N LEU A 17 2.65 -3.79 -0.94
CA LEU A 17 2.48 -3.07 0.32
C LEU A 17 1.39 -1.97 0.33
N ILE A 18 0.58 -1.89 -0.72
CA ILE A 18 -0.52 -0.90 -0.87
C ILE A 18 -1.83 -1.42 -0.25
N GLY A 19 -2.05 -2.72 -0.23
CA GLY A 19 -3.27 -3.35 0.24
C GLY A 19 -3.43 -3.29 1.77
N PRO A 20 -4.68 -3.35 2.30
CA PRO A 20 -4.89 -3.43 3.74
C PRO A 20 -4.27 -4.72 4.32
N PRO A 21 -3.67 -4.65 5.52
CA PRO A 21 -3.12 -5.83 6.18
C PRO A 21 -4.22 -6.80 6.61
N ARG A 22 -3.92 -8.10 6.60
CA ARG A 22 -4.87 -9.19 6.85
C ARG A 22 -5.01 -9.61 8.30
N LEU A 23 -4.43 -8.84 9.22
CA LEU A 23 -4.31 -9.16 10.65
C LEU A 23 -5.60 -9.65 11.30
N TYR A 24 -6.70 -8.92 11.10
CA TYR A 24 -7.99 -9.26 11.68
C TYR A 24 -8.63 -10.48 11.02
N GLU A 25 -8.44 -10.65 9.70
CA GLU A 25 -8.92 -11.84 8.98
C GLU A 25 -8.18 -13.09 9.47
N LEU A 26 -6.86 -12.98 9.67
CA LEU A 26 -6.01 -14.07 10.15
C LEU A 26 -6.43 -14.50 11.56
N LYS A 27 -6.61 -13.53 12.47
CA LYS A 27 -7.05 -13.79 13.85
C LYS A 27 -8.45 -14.40 13.90
N HIS A 28 -9.37 -13.89 13.08
CA HIS A 28 -10.73 -14.40 13.01
C HIS A 28 -10.76 -15.84 12.50
N LYS A 29 -10.08 -16.13 11.39
CA LYS A 29 -10.00 -17.50 10.85
C LYS A 29 -9.34 -18.45 11.83
N ALA A 30 -8.23 -18.05 12.45
CA ALA A 30 -7.53 -18.88 13.43
C ALA A 30 -8.43 -19.29 14.60
N ARG A 31 -9.27 -18.37 15.11
CA ARG A 31 -10.25 -18.65 16.16
C ARG A 31 -11.36 -19.60 15.72
N GLN A 32 -11.85 -19.46 14.48
CA GLN A 32 -12.88 -20.35 13.94
C GLN A 32 -12.36 -21.78 13.73
N THR A 33 -11.08 -21.93 13.37
CA THR A 33 -10.47 -23.23 13.10
C THR A 33 -9.81 -23.86 14.32
N GLY A 34 -9.79 -23.19 15.49
CA GLY A 34 -9.08 -23.66 16.69
C GLY A 34 -7.57 -23.84 16.48
N ASN A 35 -6.98 -23.11 15.54
CA ASN A 35 -5.59 -23.32 15.10
C ASN A 35 -4.61 -22.65 16.09
N GLU A 36 -3.34 -23.03 16.07
CA GLU A 36 -2.27 -22.55 16.96
C GLU A 36 -2.14 -21.00 16.95
N LEU A 37 -2.44 -20.38 15.81
CA LEU A 37 -2.46 -18.93 15.61
C LEU A 37 -3.54 -18.21 16.45
N SER A 38 -4.52 -18.92 17.02
CA SER A 38 -5.64 -18.32 17.78
C SER A 38 -5.23 -17.79 19.16
N ASN A 39 -4.19 -18.39 19.75
CA ASN A 39 -3.69 -18.07 21.08
C ASN A 39 -2.52 -17.08 21.06
N LEU A 40 -2.02 -16.70 19.88
CA LEU A 40 -0.91 -15.77 19.78
C LEU A 40 -1.35 -14.33 20.08
N PRO A 41 -0.48 -13.54 20.75
CA PRO A 41 -0.76 -12.14 20.99
C PRO A 41 -0.81 -11.37 19.65
N PHE A 42 -1.65 -10.33 19.60
CA PHE A 42 -1.88 -9.57 18.36
C PHE A 42 -0.59 -8.94 17.80
N THR A 43 0.36 -8.57 18.66
CA THR A 43 1.69 -8.08 18.29
C THR A 43 2.49 -9.10 17.47
N VAL A 44 2.41 -10.39 17.83
CA VAL A 44 3.07 -11.46 17.06
C VAL A 44 2.43 -11.61 15.69
N LEU A 45 1.10 -11.53 15.60
CA LEU A 45 0.39 -11.54 14.32
C LEU A 45 0.79 -10.35 13.43
N ILE A 46 0.99 -9.17 14.01
CA ILE A 46 1.54 -8.00 13.30
C ILE A 46 2.93 -8.30 12.74
N GLY A 47 3.82 -8.87 13.56
CA GLY A 47 5.16 -9.24 13.13
C GLY A 47 5.14 -10.22 11.95
N VAL A 48 4.35 -11.30 12.05
CA VAL A 48 4.22 -12.31 10.99
C VAL A 48 3.71 -11.68 9.68
N GLU A 49 2.66 -10.85 9.75
CA GLU A 49 2.11 -10.16 8.57
C GLU A 49 3.16 -9.26 7.89
N VAL A 50 3.88 -8.46 8.69
CA VAL A 50 4.93 -7.57 8.18
C VAL A 50 6.04 -8.38 7.51
N LEU A 51 6.52 -9.44 8.15
CA LEU A 51 7.57 -10.30 7.61
C LEU A 51 7.15 -10.95 6.29
N VAL A 52 5.94 -11.52 6.22
CA VAL A 52 5.43 -12.13 4.99
C VAL A 52 5.32 -11.09 3.88
N ARG A 53 4.75 -9.91 4.17
CA ARG A 53 4.57 -8.86 3.17
C ARG A 53 5.91 -8.30 2.68
N LEU A 54 6.85 -8.04 3.58
CA LEU A 54 8.20 -7.57 3.21
C LEU A 54 8.96 -8.65 2.44
N GLY A 55 8.87 -9.92 2.81
CA GLY A 55 9.47 -11.01 2.05
C GLY A 55 8.94 -11.11 0.63
N LEU A 56 7.61 -11.06 0.45
CA LEU A 56 6.98 -11.03 -0.88
C LEU A 56 7.39 -9.79 -1.68
N PHE A 57 7.44 -8.63 -1.04
CA PHE A 57 7.87 -7.39 -1.67
C PHE A 57 9.33 -7.46 -2.13
N LEU A 58 10.25 -7.91 -1.27
CA LEU A 58 11.66 -8.08 -1.61
C LEU A 58 11.87 -9.06 -2.76
N MET A 59 11.09 -10.15 -2.83
CA MET A 59 11.13 -11.04 -3.99
C MET A 59 10.79 -10.31 -5.30
N ILE A 60 9.83 -9.38 -5.30
CA ILE A 60 9.54 -8.55 -6.49
C ILE A 60 10.71 -7.62 -6.80
N VAL A 61 11.29 -6.97 -5.79
CA VAL A 61 12.43 -6.06 -5.98
C VAL A 61 13.61 -6.81 -6.60
N THR A 62 14.01 -7.93 -6.01
CA THR A 62 15.11 -8.77 -6.51
C THR A 62 14.81 -9.37 -7.88
N ALA A 63 13.58 -9.83 -8.13
CA ALA A 63 13.20 -10.31 -9.46
C ALA A 63 13.26 -9.18 -10.50
N THR A 64 12.87 -7.95 -10.13
CA THR A 64 12.95 -6.79 -11.02
C THR A 64 14.42 -6.46 -11.35
N GLU A 65 15.30 -6.42 -10.35
CA GLU A 65 16.74 -6.22 -10.55
C GLU A 65 17.36 -7.30 -11.45
N ALA A 66 17.02 -8.56 -11.21
CA ALA A 66 17.51 -9.68 -12.01
C ALA A 66 17.05 -9.60 -13.48
N LEU A 67 15.81 -9.16 -13.73
CA LEU A 67 15.25 -9.03 -15.08
C LEU A 67 15.76 -7.80 -15.83
N THR A 68 15.97 -6.67 -15.15
CA THR A 68 16.45 -5.43 -15.80
C THR A 68 17.97 -5.38 -15.91
N GLY A 69 18.67 -6.08 -15.01
CA GLY A 69 20.12 -6.05 -14.85
C GLY A 69 20.58 -4.85 -14.02
N LYS A 70 21.57 -5.06 -13.15
CA LYS A 70 22.09 -4.08 -12.18
C LYS A 70 22.34 -2.69 -12.77
N ALA A 71 23.01 -2.62 -13.93
CA ALA A 71 23.34 -1.34 -14.56
C ALA A 71 22.08 -0.51 -14.91
N ARG A 72 21.03 -1.14 -15.44
CA ARG A 72 19.78 -0.42 -15.76
C ARG A 72 18.97 -0.13 -14.51
N TYR A 73 18.97 -1.06 -13.57
CA TYR A 73 18.29 -0.90 -12.30
C TYR A 73 18.81 0.33 -11.52
N ASP A 74 20.14 0.46 -11.42
CA ASP A 74 20.80 1.63 -10.82
C ASP A 74 20.56 2.90 -11.64
N TYR A 75 20.66 2.80 -12.97
CA TYR A 75 20.45 3.94 -13.87
C TYR A 75 19.05 4.54 -13.73
N PHE A 76 18.00 3.72 -13.66
CA PHE A 76 16.62 4.16 -13.45
C PHE A 76 16.27 4.46 -11.99
N LEU A 77 17.23 4.42 -11.07
CA LEU A 77 17.04 4.74 -9.67
C LEU A 77 15.93 3.89 -9.02
N LEU A 78 15.82 2.61 -9.42
CA LEU A 78 14.71 1.74 -9.01
C LEU A 78 14.74 1.45 -7.50
N ASP A 79 15.89 1.52 -6.84
CA ASP A 79 15.98 1.47 -5.39
C ASP A 79 15.15 2.56 -4.71
N PHE A 80 15.24 3.80 -5.21
CA PHE A 80 14.46 4.91 -4.65
C PHE A 80 12.96 4.72 -4.90
N PHE A 81 12.59 4.16 -6.05
CA PHE A 81 11.20 3.81 -6.36
C PHE A 81 10.65 2.78 -5.36
N PHE A 82 11.37 1.66 -5.16
CA PHE A 82 10.93 0.61 -4.25
C PHE A 82 11.01 1.03 -2.78
N ALA A 83 12.01 1.83 -2.39
CA ALA A 83 12.10 2.41 -1.06
C ALA A 83 10.92 3.34 -0.77
N ALA A 84 10.54 4.22 -1.70
CA ALA A 84 9.38 5.09 -1.56
C ALA A 84 8.08 4.28 -1.43
N LEU A 85 7.94 3.19 -2.19
CA LEU A 85 6.80 2.28 -2.10
C LEU A 85 6.75 1.53 -0.75
N ALA A 86 7.90 1.10 -0.24
CA ALA A 86 8.01 0.48 1.08
C ALA A 86 7.65 1.45 2.21
N LEU A 87 8.12 2.70 2.13
CA LEU A 87 7.77 3.76 3.08
C LEU A 87 6.27 4.08 3.03
N ALA A 88 5.68 4.14 1.84
CA ALA A 88 4.24 4.31 1.68
C ALA A 88 3.47 3.15 2.34
N GLY A 89 3.89 1.91 2.11
CA GLY A 89 3.29 0.73 2.73
C GLY A 89 3.42 0.71 4.25
N ALA A 90 4.58 1.10 4.79
CA ALA A 90 4.80 1.25 6.23
C ALA A 90 3.89 2.32 6.83
N GLY A 91 3.75 3.48 6.16
CA GLY A 91 2.81 4.52 6.53
C GLY A 91 1.36 4.00 6.53
N HIS A 92 1.00 3.16 5.57
CA HIS A 92 -0.35 2.62 5.48
C HIS A 92 -0.66 1.68 6.63
N LEU A 93 0.30 0.80 6.97
CA LEU A 93 0.21 -0.05 8.14
C LEU A 93 0.10 0.77 9.43
N ALA A 94 0.89 1.84 9.57
CA ALA A 94 0.84 2.71 10.75
C ALA A 94 -0.53 3.37 10.91
N VAL A 95 -1.09 3.95 9.83
CA VAL A 95 -2.44 4.53 9.81
C VAL A 95 -3.50 3.47 10.14
N PHE A 96 -3.35 2.26 9.61
CA PHE A 96 -4.24 1.14 9.89
C PHE A 96 -4.23 0.75 11.38
N LEU A 97 -3.04 0.53 11.95
CA LEU A 97 -2.89 0.15 13.36
C LEU A 97 -3.38 1.25 14.29
N LEU A 98 -3.10 2.52 13.99
CA LEU A 98 -3.60 3.65 14.78
C LEU A 98 -5.13 3.66 14.80
N CYS A 99 -5.78 3.55 13.64
CA CYS A 99 -7.24 3.69 13.56
C CYS A 99 -7.99 2.47 14.12
N PHE A 100 -7.50 1.25 13.87
CA PHE A 100 -8.24 0.02 14.21
C PHE A 100 -7.76 -0.64 15.50
N SER A 101 -6.48 -0.55 15.84
CA SER A 101 -5.96 -1.15 17.07
C SER A 101 -5.99 -0.18 18.26
N VAL A 102 -5.74 1.11 18.03
CA VAL A 102 -5.71 2.13 19.10
C VAL A 102 -7.04 2.85 19.25
N CYS A 103 -7.61 3.39 18.17
CA CYS A 103 -8.86 4.17 18.21
C CYS A 103 -10.15 3.31 18.16
N GLN A 104 -10.03 1.98 18.20
CA GLN A 104 -11.11 1.00 18.22
C GLN A 104 -12.17 1.14 17.10
N GLY A 105 -11.82 1.70 15.94
CA GLY A 105 -12.72 1.71 14.79
C GLY A 105 -13.99 2.56 14.95
N ASN A 106 -14.00 3.58 15.81
CA ASN A 106 -15.12 4.53 15.89
C ASN A 106 -15.33 5.30 14.55
N PRO A 107 -16.50 5.92 14.30
CA PRO A 107 -16.78 6.60 13.02
C PRO A 107 -15.73 7.67 12.64
N SER A 108 -15.15 8.35 13.63
CA SER A 108 -14.08 9.33 13.44
C SER A 108 -12.78 8.67 12.92
N SER A 109 -12.38 7.55 13.52
CA SER A 109 -11.20 6.77 13.11
C SER A 109 -11.34 6.19 11.71
N MET A 110 -12.57 5.86 11.25
CA MET A 110 -12.79 5.44 9.86
C MET A 110 -12.52 6.57 8.86
N ARG A 111 -12.85 7.82 9.24
CA ARG A 111 -12.57 9.00 8.43
C ARG A 111 -11.08 9.32 8.39
N TRP A 112 -10.40 9.23 9.54
CA TRP A 112 -8.94 9.36 9.62
C TRP A 112 -8.20 8.28 8.85
N TYR A 113 -8.65 7.02 8.94
CA TYR A 113 -8.08 5.92 8.15
C TYR A 113 -8.24 6.18 6.66
N ARG A 114 -9.44 6.60 6.22
CA ARG A 114 -9.71 6.93 4.83
C ARG A 114 -8.80 8.04 4.33
N LEU A 115 -8.66 9.11 5.12
CA LEU A 115 -7.78 10.23 4.81
C LEU A 115 -6.32 9.76 4.65
N GLY A 116 -5.76 9.10 5.67
CA GLY A 116 -4.37 8.63 5.63
C GLY A 116 -4.13 7.63 4.51
N ARG A 117 -5.04 6.66 4.33
CA ARG A 117 -4.98 5.69 3.22
C ARG A 117 -4.97 6.38 1.87
N ASN A 118 -5.90 7.32 1.63
CA ASN A 118 -6.02 7.99 0.34
C ASN A 118 -4.78 8.86 0.04
N THR A 119 -4.22 9.54 1.06
CA THR A 119 -2.95 10.27 0.93
C THR A 119 -1.81 9.36 0.50
N ILE A 120 -1.71 8.18 1.10
CA ILE A 120 -0.67 7.21 0.78
C ILE A 120 -0.89 6.60 -0.61
N TYR A 121 -2.14 6.36 -1.00
CA TYR A 121 -2.49 5.81 -2.31
C TYR A 121 -2.22 6.77 -3.47
N ALA A 122 -1.92 8.05 -3.20
CA ALA A 122 -1.43 8.98 -4.21
C ALA A 122 0.04 8.72 -4.60
N VAL A 123 0.82 8.01 -3.77
CA VAL A 123 2.25 7.77 -4.01
C VAL A 123 2.49 6.80 -5.18
N PRO A 124 1.87 5.60 -5.27
CA PRO A 124 2.11 4.68 -6.37
C PRO A 124 1.86 5.27 -7.78
N PRO A 125 0.72 5.93 -8.09
CA PRO A 125 0.53 6.50 -9.42
C PRO A 125 1.53 7.62 -9.73
N ALA A 126 1.94 8.41 -8.73
CA ALA A 126 2.97 9.43 -8.91
C ALA A 126 4.34 8.85 -9.21
N LEU A 127 4.73 7.78 -8.52
CA LEU A 127 5.96 7.04 -8.79
C LEU A 127 5.96 6.46 -10.22
N VAL A 128 4.83 5.89 -10.66
CA VAL A 128 4.67 5.41 -12.04
C VAL A 128 4.82 6.55 -13.04
N ALA A 129 4.19 7.71 -12.80
CA ALA A 129 4.34 8.87 -13.67
C ALA A 129 5.80 9.36 -13.75
N GLY A 130 6.52 9.40 -12.63
CA GLY A 130 7.94 9.73 -12.60
C GLY A 130 8.80 8.73 -13.37
N LEU A 131 8.53 7.42 -13.22
CA LEU A 131 9.23 6.37 -13.96
C LEU A 131 8.98 6.48 -15.47
N LEU A 132 7.75 6.76 -15.90
CA LEU A 132 7.43 6.98 -17.30
C LEU A 132 8.16 8.21 -17.86
N ALA A 133 8.31 9.28 -17.07
CA ALA A 133 9.11 10.44 -17.46
C ALA A 133 10.60 10.10 -17.61
N LEU A 134 11.17 9.27 -16.71
CA LEU A 134 12.53 8.76 -16.85
C LEU A 134 12.71 7.93 -18.12
N LEU A 135 11.77 7.03 -18.41
CA LEU A 135 11.77 6.22 -19.63
C LEU A 135 11.70 7.11 -20.89
N TRP A 136 10.89 8.17 -20.85
CA TRP A 136 10.82 9.14 -21.93
C TRP A 136 12.15 9.89 -22.11
N GLN A 137 12.78 10.36 -21.04
CA GLN A 137 14.10 11.00 -21.12
C GLN A 137 15.15 10.06 -21.73
N HIS A 138 15.16 8.80 -21.30
CA HIS A 138 16.05 7.78 -21.85
C HIS A 138 15.84 7.58 -23.35
N GLN A 139 14.59 7.44 -23.80
CA GLN A 139 14.25 7.25 -25.22
C GLN A 139 14.64 8.46 -26.08
N ASN A 140 14.63 9.67 -25.52
CA ASN A 140 14.99 10.91 -26.21
C ASN A 140 16.47 11.29 -26.01
N HIS A 141 17.31 10.36 -25.52
CA HIS A 141 18.74 10.56 -25.27
C HIS A 141 19.06 11.76 -24.35
N GLN A 142 18.14 12.11 -23.46
CA GLN A 142 18.36 13.12 -22.44
C GLN A 142 19.01 12.48 -21.21
N ALA A 143 19.81 13.26 -20.48
CA ALA A 143 20.28 12.82 -19.16
C ALA A 143 19.08 12.57 -18.23
N LEU A 144 19.10 11.48 -17.46
CA LEU A 144 18.03 11.20 -16.51
C LEU A 144 17.98 12.26 -15.42
N VAL A 145 16.75 12.58 -14.99
CA VAL A 145 16.49 13.62 -13.99
C VAL A 145 16.98 15.00 -14.47
N SER A 146 17.24 15.18 -15.78
CA SER A 146 17.57 16.49 -16.33
C SER A 146 16.34 17.40 -16.34
N GLY A 147 16.57 18.68 -16.04
CA GLY A 147 15.49 19.66 -15.91
C GLY A 147 14.48 19.30 -14.81
N ASN A 148 13.21 19.60 -15.06
CA ASN A 148 12.11 19.49 -14.09
C ASN A 148 11.02 18.49 -14.51
N LEU A 149 11.15 17.82 -15.65
CA LEU A 149 10.09 16.95 -16.20
C LEU A 149 9.70 15.83 -15.24
N VAL A 150 10.67 15.09 -14.69
CA VAL A 150 10.42 13.97 -13.77
C VAL A 150 9.73 14.48 -12.49
N GLN A 151 10.19 15.60 -11.95
CA GLN A 151 9.63 16.23 -10.76
C GLN A 151 8.21 16.75 -11.00
N GLN A 152 7.95 17.35 -12.17
CA GLN A 152 6.63 17.82 -12.55
C GLN A 152 5.66 16.66 -12.80
N ALA A 153 6.08 15.62 -13.52
CA ALA A 153 5.26 14.43 -13.76
C ALA A 153 4.86 13.75 -12.44
N PHE A 154 5.82 13.56 -11.55
CA PHE A 154 5.56 13.05 -10.20
C PHE A 154 4.65 14.00 -9.41
N GLY A 155 5.01 15.28 -9.31
CA GLY A 155 4.34 16.26 -8.46
C GLY A 155 2.90 16.54 -8.88
N LEU A 156 2.64 16.69 -10.18
CA LEU A 156 1.29 16.89 -10.71
C LEU A 156 0.42 15.65 -10.51
N CYS A 157 0.96 14.45 -10.76
CA CYS A 157 0.22 13.21 -10.55
C CYS A 157 -0.09 13.01 -9.06
N TRP A 158 0.90 13.20 -8.19
CA TRP A 158 0.74 13.12 -6.74
C TRP A 158 -0.31 14.12 -6.25
N ALA A 159 -0.18 15.40 -6.61
CA ALA A 159 -1.12 16.43 -6.20
C ALA A 159 -2.54 16.14 -6.69
N GLY A 160 -2.69 15.68 -7.94
CA GLY A 160 -3.99 15.29 -8.50
C GLY A 160 -4.64 14.14 -7.70
N PHE A 161 -3.93 13.03 -7.50
CA PHE A 161 -4.47 11.90 -6.74
C PHE A 161 -4.66 12.21 -5.25
N PHE A 162 -3.80 13.05 -4.67
CA PHE A 162 -3.96 13.52 -3.30
C PHE A 162 -5.24 14.35 -3.15
N MET A 163 -5.48 15.31 -4.03
CA MET A 163 -6.70 16.13 -4.01
C MET A 163 -7.96 15.30 -4.25
N LEU A 164 -7.91 14.33 -5.17
CA LEU A 164 -9.00 13.35 -5.35
C LEU A 164 -9.23 12.53 -4.07
N GLY A 165 -8.14 12.13 -3.41
CA GLY A 165 -8.17 11.42 -2.14
C GLY A 165 -8.81 12.21 -1.01
N LEU A 166 -8.49 13.51 -0.91
CA LEU A 166 -9.09 14.44 0.05
C LEU A 166 -10.58 14.63 -0.23
N ALA A 167 -10.95 14.86 -1.49
CA ALA A 167 -12.35 15.00 -1.90
C ALA A 167 -13.16 13.74 -1.56
N GLU A 168 -12.60 12.55 -1.84
CA GLU A 168 -13.22 11.27 -1.48
C GLU A 168 -13.39 11.14 0.04
N ALA A 169 -12.36 11.52 0.82
CA ALA A 169 -12.38 11.48 2.27
C ALA A 169 -13.44 12.40 2.88
N TRP A 170 -13.77 13.50 2.21
CA TRP A 170 -14.76 14.46 2.68
C TRP A 170 -16.19 14.12 2.24
N LEU A 171 -16.37 13.69 0.99
CA LEU A 171 -17.69 13.45 0.40
C LEU A 171 -18.29 12.09 0.79
N MET A 172 -17.45 11.07 1.00
CA MET A 172 -17.93 9.71 1.20
C MET A 172 -18.29 9.42 2.65
N ARG A 173 -19.58 9.19 2.91
CA ARG A 173 -20.12 8.74 4.21
C ARG A 173 -20.15 7.22 4.39
N ARG A 174 -19.93 6.45 3.32
CA ARG A 174 -19.92 4.98 3.33
C ARG A 174 -18.72 4.42 4.13
N LYS A 175 -18.71 3.13 4.41
CA LYS A 175 -17.54 2.45 4.99
C LYS A 175 -16.38 2.42 3.98
N PRO A 176 -15.10 2.49 4.39
CA PRO A 176 -14.00 2.33 3.47
C PRO A 176 -13.99 0.87 2.95
N THR A 177 -13.83 0.72 1.65
CA THR A 177 -13.79 -0.60 0.99
C THR A 177 -12.60 -1.43 1.50
N GLY A 178 -12.82 -2.75 1.62
CA GLY A 178 -11.79 -3.70 2.08
C GLY A 178 -11.67 -3.84 3.61
N LEU A 179 -12.62 -3.27 4.37
CA LEU A 179 -12.67 -3.36 5.84
C LEU A 179 -13.84 -4.20 6.37
N ASP A 180 -14.65 -4.82 5.52
CA ASP A 180 -15.88 -5.50 5.95
C ASP A 180 -15.61 -6.63 6.95
N THR A 181 -14.51 -7.36 6.76
CA THR A 181 -13.98 -8.38 7.67
C THR A 181 -13.35 -7.80 8.94
N VAL A 182 -12.70 -6.64 8.84
CA VAL A 182 -12.07 -5.95 9.99
C VAL A 182 -13.13 -5.43 10.95
N LEU A 183 -14.18 -4.79 10.42
CA LEU A 183 -15.27 -4.23 11.21
C LEU A 183 -16.16 -5.31 11.83
N SER A 184 -16.43 -6.40 11.10
CA SER A 184 -17.16 -7.54 11.67
C SER A 184 -16.37 -8.24 12.79
N ALA A 185 -15.05 -8.29 12.69
CA ALA A 185 -14.17 -8.83 13.73
C ALA A 185 -13.97 -7.89 14.93
N SER A 186 -13.96 -6.56 14.74
CA SER A 186 -13.81 -5.60 15.85
C SER A 186 -15.07 -5.47 16.70
N ILE A 187 -16.25 -5.54 16.09
CA ILE A 187 -17.55 -5.49 16.78
C ILE A 187 -17.74 -6.71 17.69
N ARG A 188 -17.20 -7.88 17.31
CA ARG A 188 -17.38 -9.15 18.02
C ARG A 188 -16.31 -9.44 19.09
N ASN A 189 -15.31 -8.56 19.21
CA ASN A 189 -14.32 -8.55 20.31
C ASN A 189 -14.73 -7.61 21.46
N ARG A 190 -15.90 -6.97 21.34
CA ARG A 190 -16.65 -6.39 22.47
C ARG A 190 -17.65 -7.43 22.95
#